data_AF-A0A916QT53-F1
#
_entry.id   AF-A0A916QT53-F1
#
_cell.length_a   1.000
_cell.length_b   1.000
_cell.length_c   1.000
_cell.angle_alpha   90.00
_cell.angle_beta   90.00
_cell.angle_gamma   90.00
#
_symmetry.space_group_name_H-M   'P 1'
#
loop_
_entity.id
_entity.type
_entity.pdbx_description
1 polymer ?
#
loop_
_entity_poly.entity_id
_entity_poly.type
_entity_poly.pdbx_seq_one_letter_code
_entity_poly.pdbx_strand_id
1 'polypeptide(L)'
;MSDSHVHATHPALITRLKRADGHLRAVIGMIEAGRPCLEIVQQMQAVEKAITNAKRALIHDHMDHCLDTEDPATDREELRAIARYL
;
A
#
# COMPACT_ATOMS: atom_id res chain seq x y z
N MET A 1 -12.08 -16.25 15.38
CA MET A 1 -12.40 -14.98 16.04
C MET A 1 -11.76 -13.92 15.18
N SER A 2 -12.57 -13.16 14.42
CA SER A 2 -12.05 -12.10 13.56
C SER A 2 -11.69 -10.93 14.45
N ASP A 3 -10.43 -10.87 14.90
CA ASP A 3 -9.92 -9.60 15.39
C ASP A 3 -9.90 -8.63 14.22
N SER A 4 -10.66 -7.57 14.38
CA SER A 4 -10.74 -6.49 13.42
C SER A 4 -9.41 -5.74 13.48
N HIS A 5 -8.43 -6.15 12.67
CA HIS A 5 -7.18 -5.41 12.43
C HIS A 5 -7.48 -4.11 11.69
N VAL A 6 -8.18 -3.19 12.33
CA VAL A 6 -8.53 -1.87 11.80
C VAL A 6 -7.79 -0.85 12.64
N HIS A 7 -6.72 -0.31 12.06
CA HIS A 7 -5.93 0.74 12.71
C HIS A 7 -6.44 2.12 12.31
N ALA A 8 -6.13 3.12 13.12
CA ALA A 8 -6.55 4.51 12.90
C ALA A 8 -6.06 5.09 11.56
N THR A 9 -5.00 4.54 10.97
CA THR A 9 -4.45 4.95 9.68
C THR A 9 -5.15 4.33 8.47
N HIS A 10 -5.98 3.28 8.65
CA HIS A 10 -6.67 2.59 7.57
C HIS A 10 -7.54 3.53 6.70
N PRO A 11 -8.32 4.48 7.24
CA PRO A 11 -9.05 5.45 6.42
C PRO A 11 -8.15 6.31 5.52
N ALA A 12 -6.98 6.70 6.02
CA ALA A 12 -6.00 7.47 5.25
C ALA A 12 -5.34 6.62 4.15
N LEU A 13 -5.04 5.35 4.44
CA LEU A 13 -4.55 4.38 3.45
C LEU A 13 -5.57 4.12 2.36
N ILE A 14 -6.84 3.89 2.71
CA ILE A 14 -7.95 3.75 1.75
C ILE A 14 -8.02 4.97 0.83
N THR A 15 -7.90 6.18 1.39
CA THR A 15 -7.92 7.41 0.59
C THR A 15 -6.74 7.48 -0.40
N ARG A 16 -5.54 7.07 0.02
CA ARG A 16 -4.37 7.00 -0.87
C ARG A 16 -4.55 5.97 -1.98
N LEU A 17 -5.05 4.78 -1.65
CA LEU A 17 -5.30 3.70 -2.61
C LEU A 17 -6.39 4.09 -3.61
N LYS A 18 -7.46 4.79 -3.20
CA LYS A 18 -8.48 5.33 -4.11
C LYS A 18 -7.90 6.32 -5.13
N ARG A 19 -6.92 7.14 -4.73
CA ARG A 19 -6.21 8.04 -5.67
C ARG A 19 -5.37 7.24 -6.67
N ALA A 20 -4.65 6.23 -6.21
CA ALA A 20 -3.88 5.34 -7.07
C ALA A 20 -4.78 4.58 -8.07
N ASP A 21 -5.97 4.13 -7.64
CA ASP A 21 -6.99 3.54 -8.51
C ASP A 21 -7.45 4.51 -9.60
N GLY A 22 -7.74 5.77 -9.25
CA GLY A 22 -8.08 6.80 -10.23
C GLY A 22 -6.97 7.04 -11.26
N HIS A 23 -5.71 7.07 -10.82
CA HIS A 23 -4.56 7.19 -11.72
C HIS A 23 -4.42 5.97 -12.63
N LEU A 24 -4.63 4.76 -12.11
CA LEU A 24 -4.57 3.53 -12.90
C LEU A 24 -5.66 3.52 -13.98
N ARG A 25 -6.88 3.94 -13.67
CA ARG A 25 -7.95 4.11 -14.67
C ARG A 25 -7.57 5.10 -15.77
N ALA A 26 -6.90 6.19 -15.42
CA ALA A 26 -6.39 7.15 -16.40
C ALA A 26 -5.32 6.52 -17.32
N VAL A 27 -4.38 5.73 -16.76
CA VAL A 27 -3.39 4.97 -17.53
C VAL A 27 -4.04 4.02 -18.53
N ILE A 28 -5.08 3.28 -18.10
CA ILE A 28 -5.84 2.40 -18.98
C ILE A 28 -6.45 3.21 -20.15
N GLY A 29 -7.10 4.32 -19.84
CA GLY A 29 -7.64 5.21 -20.88
C GLY A 29 -6.58 5.78 -21.83
N MET A 30 -5.35 6.04 -21.35
CA MET A 30 -4.23 6.46 -22.21
C MET A 30 -3.82 5.37 -23.19
N ILE A 31 -3.81 4.10 -22.76
CA ILE A 31 -3.52 2.96 -23.62
C ILE A 31 -4.62 2.79 -24.68
N GLU A 32 -5.88 2.83 -24.25
CA GLU A 32 -7.05 2.74 -25.15
C GLU A 32 -7.06 3.87 -26.19
N ALA A 33 -6.64 5.07 -25.81
CA ALA A 33 -6.54 6.24 -26.69
C ALA A 33 -5.25 6.26 -27.56
N GLY A 34 -4.38 5.24 -27.46
CA GLY A 34 -3.15 5.16 -28.25
C GLY A 34 -2.14 6.27 -27.94
N ARG A 35 -2.06 6.73 -26.68
CA ARG A 35 -1.08 7.74 -26.25
C ARG A 35 0.37 7.25 -26.40
N PRO A 36 1.36 8.17 -26.49
CA PRO A 36 2.76 7.78 -26.59
C PRO A 36 3.24 6.92 -25.42
N CYS A 37 4.00 5.86 -25.72
CA CYS A 37 4.48 4.89 -24.72
C CYS A 37 5.26 5.55 -23.58
N LEU A 38 6.06 6.59 -23.88
CA LEU A 38 6.83 7.31 -22.86
C LEU A 38 5.92 7.94 -21.80
N GLU A 39 4.82 8.57 -22.23
CA GLU A 39 3.87 9.19 -21.31
C GLU A 39 3.14 8.15 -20.46
N ILE A 40 2.75 7.02 -21.07
CA ILE A 40 2.11 5.91 -20.36
C ILE A 40 3.04 5.39 -19.26
N VAL A 41 4.30 5.13 -19.58
CA VAL A 41 5.30 4.63 -18.61
C VAL A 41 5.53 5.64 -17.48
N GLN A 42 5.57 6.93 -17.77
CA GLN A 42 5.69 7.97 -16.74
C GLN A 42 4.49 7.96 -15.77
N GLN A 43 3.26 7.80 -16.28
CA GLN A 43 2.08 7.69 -15.44
C GLN A 43 2.05 6.38 -14.64
N MET A 44 2.48 5.26 -15.24
CA MET A 44 2.62 3.98 -14.52
C MET A 44 3.60 4.09 -13.35
N GLN A 45 4.74 4.78 -13.52
CA GLN A 45 5.68 5.04 -12.42
C GLN A 45 5.05 5.85 -11.29
N ALA A 46 4.15 6.80 -11.60
CA ALA A 46 3.43 7.56 -10.59
C ALA A 46 2.47 6.67 -9.78
N VAL A 47 1.77 5.73 -10.46
CA VAL A 47 0.91 4.73 -9.80
C VAL A 47 1.74 3.80 -8.90
N GLU A 48 2.85 3.27 -9.40
CA GLU A 48 3.77 2.41 -8.65
C GLU A 48 4.27 3.09 -7.37
N LYS A 49 4.71 4.36 -7.48
CA LYS A 49 5.14 5.16 -6.32
C LYS A 49 4.02 5.35 -5.31
N ALA A 50 2.80 5.62 -5.76
CA ALA A 50 1.66 5.79 -4.87
C ALA A 50 1.35 4.50 -4.08
N ILE A 51 1.36 3.35 -4.76
CA ILE A 51 1.16 2.03 -4.13
C ILE A 51 2.29 1.71 -3.17
N THR A 52 3.54 1.93 -3.57
CA THR A 52 4.72 1.68 -2.72
C THR A 52 4.67 2.51 -1.44
N ASN A 53 4.28 3.78 -1.55
CA ASN A 53 4.13 4.65 -0.38
C ASN A 53 2.99 4.21 0.53
N ALA A 54 1.85 3.78 -0.02
CA ALA A 54 0.75 3.23 0.77
C ALA A 54 1.15 1.94 1.50
N LYS A 55 1.86 1.03 0.82
CA LYS A 55 2.42 -0.19 1.40
C LYS A 55 3.35 0.12 2.57
N ARG A 56 4.32 1.03 2.38
CA ARG A 56 5.24 1.46 3.45
C ARG A 56 4.51 2.03 4.65
N ALA A 57 3.52 2.88 4.42
CA ALA A 57 2.72 3.46 5.50
C ALA A 57 1.94 2.39 6.28
N LEU A 58 1.39 1.37 5.61
CA LEU A 58 0.74 0.23 6.26
C LEU A 58 1.72 -0.61 7.10
N ILE A 59 2.90 -0.89 6.56
CA ILE A 59 3.94 -1.65 7.27
C ILE A 59 4.38 -0.92 8.54
N HIS A 60 4.66 0.39 8.44
CA HIS A 60 5.04 1.19 9.59
C HIS A 60 3.94 1.23 10.65
N ASP A 61 2.70 1.44 10.22
CA ASP A 61 1.55 1.44 11.13
C ASP A 61 1.35 0.10 11.85
N HIS A 62 1.55 -1.02 11.16
CA HIS A 62 1.53 -2.34 11.78
C HIS A 62 2.65 -2.53 12.81
N MET A 63 3.88 -2.07 12.50
CA MET A 63 4.99 -2.11 13.45
C MET A 63 4.70 -1.27 14.72
N ASP A 64 4.00 -0.16 14.58
CA ASP A 64 3.71 0.74 15.71
C ASP A 64 2.54 0.27 16.59
N HIS A 65 1.59 -0.53 16.05
CA HIS A 65 0.32 -0.82 16.72
C HIS A 65 0.00 -2.31 16.94
N CYS A 66 0.70 -3.25 16.30
CA CYS A 66 0.41 -4.69 16.46
C CYS A 66 1.39 -5.46 17.35
N LEU A 67 2.49 -4.85 17.81
CA LEU A 67 3.54 -5.53 18.59
C LEU A 67 3.32 -5.45 20.11
N ASP A 68 2.07 -5.62 20.56
CA ASP A 68 1.70 -5.52 21.98
C ASP A 68 1.10 -6.85 22.49
N THR A 69 1.66 -7.97 22.03
CA THR A 69 1.20 -9.29 22.46
C THR A 69 2.01 -9.82 23.65
N GLU A 70 1.39 -10.70 24.45
CA GLU A 70 2.01 -11.34 25.62
C GLU A 70 3.22 -12.24 25.25
N ASP A 71 3.46 -12.51 23.95
CA ASP A 71 4.56 -13.36 23.46
C ASP A 71 5.50 -12.62 22.47
N PRO A 72 6.70 -12.20 22.94
CA PRO A 72 7.71 -11.53 22.13
C PRO A 72 8.25 -12.36 20.95
N ALA A 73 8.05 -13.68 20.92
CA ALA A 73 8.50 -14.54 19.83
C ALA A 73 7.58 -14.43 18.61
N THR A 74 6.27 -14.40 18.83
CA THR A 74 5.24 -14.23 17.79
C THR A 74 5.38 -12.87 17.12
N ASP A 75 5.51 -11.79 17.90
CA ASP A 75 5.73 -10.44 17.40
C ASP A 75 6.95 -10.34 16.49
N ARG A 76 8.03 -11.04 16.86
CA ARG A 76 9.29 -11.02 16.09
C ARG A 76 9.16 -11.81 14.78
N GLU A 77 8.30 -12.83 14.72
CA GLU A 77 8.00 -13.56 13.50
C GLU A 77 7.10 -12.75 12.55
N GLU A 78 6.05 -12.12 13.06
CA GLU A 78 5.16 -11.26 12.28
C GLU A 78 5.90 -10.04 11.70
N LEU A 79 6.72 -9.38 12.53
CA LEU A 79 7.57 -8.28 12.09
C LEU A 79 8.53 -8.71 10.96
N ARG A 80 9.13 -9.90 11.07
CA ARG A 80 9.98 -10.45 10.01
C ARG A 80 9.18 -10.75 8.74
N ALA A 81 7.94 -11.25 8.87
CA ALA A 81 7.09 -11.56 7.74
C ALA A 81 6.70 -10.28 6.97
N ILE A 82 6.29 -9.23 7.68
CA ILE A 82 5.86 -7.97 7.08
C ILE A 82 7.05 -7.14 6.57
N ALA A 83 8.19 -7.16 7.26
CA ALA A 83 9.41 -6.48 6.81
C ALA A 83 9.94 -7.01 5.46
N ARG A 84 9.60 -8.24 5.05
CA ARG A 84 9.93 -8.77 3.71
C ARG A 84 9.27 -8.00 2.57
N TYR A 85 8.22 -7.22 2.86
CA TYR A 85 7.48 -6.44 1.88
C TYR A 85 7.91 -4.97 1.82
N LEU A 86 8.92 -4.53 2.57
CA LEU A 86 9.51 -3.19 2.46
C LEU A 86 10.34 -3.05 1.18
#